data_AF-A0A937Q9A5-F1
#
_entry.id   AF-A0A937Q9A5-F1
#
_cell.length_a   1.000
_cell.length_b   1.000
_cell.length_c   1.000
_cell.angle_alpha   90.00
_cell.angle_beta   90.00
_cell.angle_gamma   90.00
#
_symmetry.space_group_name_H-M   'P 1'
#
loop_
_entity.id
_entity.type
_entity.pdbx_description
1 polymer ?
#
loop_
_entity_poly.entity_id
_entity_poly.type
_entity_poly.pdbx_seq_one_letter_code
_entity_poly.pdbx_strand_id
1 'polypeptide(L)'
;MRIFIKRSIYTLCGLAVFLLVGSAFGAAGSPSVSLLPKDLVMEKKFKRGLGLPVGRVLLVQGRVVIMHADMKKGYWAKKKFPLFKGDTIVTQKRGRIRFSLNDGSILTMGSRTKMVINRSVYNEKKKSRSSFLSMAFGKARFKVRKLFGFRRSLFKVKTPTTVAGVRGSDWIMRTTLKLTEVIALEDTKLEVMSVDFPDVKPTLLTDLERTIVAAGALPTEVERVELEEIEQIKKEFVVTPEVIEPEEKVEKRERKKEEKEAEKETPKKPAEGEGVLVSDDELAKPEDTTTSEDLEDIGKPEVDEDVETSDQEEKFEEQKEKAEEIIIKKLPQFPGSPE
;
A
#
# COMPACT_ATOMS: atom_id res chain seq x y z
N MET A 1 20.36 25.24 -43.75
CA MET A 1 20.10 25.70 -42.36
C MET A 1 18.61 25.48 -42.01
N ARG A 2 18.17 24.23 -41.78
CA ARG A 2 16.78 23.89 -41.36
C ARG A 2 16.77 22.52 -40.66
N ILE A 3 17.36 22.42 -39.46
CA ILE A 3 17.31 21.19 -38.63
C ILE A 3 16.85 21.50 -37.19
N PHE A 4 16.56 22.75 -36.84
CA PHE A 4 16.34 23.14 -35.44
C PHE A 4 14.89 23.12 -34.91
N ILE A 5 13.87 22.79 -35.72
CA ILE A 5 12.46 22.95 -35.30
C ILE A 5 11.86 21.68 -34.65
N LYS A 6 12.44 20.49 -34.85
CA LYS A 6 11.83 19.25 -34.32
C LYS A 6 12.09 18.99 -32.84
N ARG A 7 13.12 19.59 -32.21
CA ARG A 7 13.40 19.39 -30.77
C ARG A 7 12.49 20.22 -29.85
N SER A 8 11.86 21.27 -30.36
CA SER A 8 11.02 22.19 -29.57
C SER A 8 9.59 21.71 -29.35
N ILE A 9 9.12 20.72 -30.13
CA ILE A 9 7.76 20.18 -30.02
C ILE A 9 7.68 19.12 -28.92
N TYR A 10 8.71 18.27 -28.79
CA TYR A 10 8.76 17.25 -27.75
C TYR A 10 8.92 17.83 -26.34
N THR A 11 9.67 18.92 -26.18
CA THR A 11 9.80 19.62 -24.88
C THR A 11 8.50 20.30 -24.46
N LEU A 12 7.68 20.78 -25.40
CA LEU A 12 6.37 21.38 -25.10
C LEU A 12 5.31 20.32 -24.74
N CYS A 13 5.32 19.16 -25.41
CA CYS A 13 4.40 18.05 -25.12
C CYS A 13 4.69 17.38 -23.76
N GLY A 14 5.96 17.13 -23.43
CA GLY A 14 6.33 16.53 -22.14
C GLY A 14 5.93 17.40 -20.94
N LEU A 15 6.06 18.73 -21.07
CA LEU A 15 5.68 19.68 -20.01
C LEU A 15 4.15 19.76 -19.80
N ALA A 16 3.34 19.63 -20.87
CA ALA A 16 1.88 19.67 -20.80
C ALA A 16 1.29 18.40 -20.17
N VAL A 17 1.86 17.22 -20.46
CA VAL A 17 1.46 15.95 -19.81
C VAL A 17 1.90 15.95 -18.34
N PHE A 18 3.09 16.45 -18.02
CA PHE A 18 3.55 16.58 -16.63
C PHE A 18 2.63 17.51 -15.80
N LEU A 19 2.11 18.60 -16.38
CA LEU A 19 1.13 19.49 -15.73
C LEU A 19 -0.26 18.83 -15.56
N LEU A 20 -0.73 18.05 -16.54
CA LEU A 20 -2.00 17.34 -16.48
C LEU A 20 -1.98 16.15 -15.49
N VAL A 21 -0.91 15.37 -15.48
CA VAL A 21 -0.72 14.24 -14.57
C VAL A 21 -0.35 14.72 -13.17
N GLY A 22 0.56 15.69 -13.08
CA GLY A 22 0.96 16.32 -11.81
C GLY A 22 -0.21 17.00 -11.11
N SER A 23 -1.17 17.58 -11.82
CA SER A 23 -2.39 18.13 -11.21
C SER A 23 -3.42 17.06 -10.83
N ALA A 24 -3.61 16.02 -11.67
CA ALA A 24 -4.55 14.92 -11.41
C ALA A 24 -4.17 14.06 -10.20
N PHE A 25 -2.86 13.90 -9.93
CA PHE A 25 -2.36 13.13 -8.80
C PHE A 25 -1.71 13.97 -7.68
N GLY A 26 -1.35 15.24 -7.93
CA GLY A 26 -0.52 16.04 -7.05
C GLY A 26 -1.22 17.06 -6.14
N ALA A 27 -2.44 17.53 -6.42
CA ALA A 27 -3.08 18.50 -5.51
C ALA A 27 -4.61 18.62 -5.56
N ALA A 28 -5.31 17.87 -6.41
CA ALA A 28 -6.77 17.98 -6.51
C ALA A 28 -7.49 16.87 -5.72
N GLY A 29 -8.13 17.27 -4.62
CA GLY A 29 -9.28 16.59 -4.03
C GLY A 29 -9.16 15.07 -3.85
N SER A 30 -8.44 14.61 -2.83
CA SER A 30 -8.78 13.31 -2.25
C SER A 30 -10.27 13.34 -1.91
N PRO A 31 -11.09 12.41 -2.44
CA PRO A 31 -12.50 12.39 -2.08
C PRO A 31 -12.60 12.40 -0.55
N SER A 32 -13.47 13.25 0.00
CA SER A 32 -13.84 13.27 1.42
C SER A 32 -14.59 11.99 1.85
N VAL A 33 -14.52 10.94 1.03
CA VAL A 33 -14.97 9.60 1.34
C VAL A 33 -14.03 9.05 2.41
N SER A 34 -14.58 8.84 3.60
CA SER A 34 -13.92 8.07 4.65
C SER A 34 -13.31 6.80 4.04
N LEU A 35 -11.98 6.66 4.14
CA LEU A 35 -11.24 5.52 3.56
C LEU A 35 -11.62 4.20 4.23
N LEU A 36 -12.19 4.29 5.43
CA LEU A 36 -12.63 3.19 6.27
C LEU A 36 -14.18 3.19 6.35
N PRO A 37 -14.81 2.02 6.48
CA PRO A 37 -16.23 1.93 6.81
C PRO A 37 -16.55 2.70 8.09
N LYS A 38 -17.75 3.31 8.16
CA LYS A 38 -18.17 4.11 9.33
C LYS A 38 -18.27 3.27 10.60
N ASP A 39 -18.72 2.02 10.46
CA ASP A 39 -18.94 1.09 11.58
C ASP A 39 -17.71 0.20 11.86
N LEU A 40 -16.53 0.60 11.36
CA LEU A 40 -15.33 -0.20 11.55
C LEU A 40 -14.85 -0.14 13.00
N VAL A 41 -14.93 -1.28 13.68
CA VAL A 41 -14.39 -1.43 15.05
C VAL A 41 -12.91 -1.76 14.98
N MET A 42 -12.07 -0.92 15.59
CA MET A 42 -10.63 -1.16 15.70
C MET A 42 -10.32 -2.08 16.89
N GLU A 43 -9.74 -3.24 16.61
CA GLU A 43 -9.38 -4.24 17.62
C GLU A 43 -7.97 -4.01 18.17
N LYS A 44 -7.80 -4.16 19.49
CA LYS A 44 -6.48 -4.01 20.15
C LYS A 44 -5.55 -5.19 19.85
N LYS A 45 -6.10 -6.41 19.81
CA LYS A 45 -5.36 -7.65 19.55
C LYS A 45 -5.62 -8.10 18.12
N PHE A 46 -4.55 -8.42 17.41
CA PHE A 46 -4.64 -8.98 16.06
C PHE A 46 -5.24 -10.38 16.13
N LYS A 47 -6.31 -10.63 15.38
CA LYS A 47 -6.83 -11.96 15.13
C LYS A 47 -6.44 -12.36 13.71
N ARG A 48 -6.23 -13.65 13.48
CA ARG A 48 -5.86 -14.16 12.16
C ARG A 48 -7.09 -14.13 11.24
N GLY A 49 -6.86 -13.89 9.95
CA GLY A 49 -7.88 -14.05 8.92
C GLY A 49 -8.12 -15.53 8.60
N LEU A 50 -9.12 -15.79 7.75
CA LEU A 50 -9.48 -17.14 7.33
C LEU A 50 -8.43 -17.73 6.37
N GLY A 51 -8.11 -19.01 6.60
CA GLY A 51 -7.19 -19.78 5.76
C GLY A 51 -5.71 -19.51 6.04
N LEU A 52 -4.87 -20.01 5.13
CA LEU A 52 -3.41 -19.85 5.23
C LEU A 52 -2.99 -18.41 4.87
N PRO A 53 -1.96 -17.86 5.53
CA PRO A 53 -1.38 -16.58 5.15
C PRO A 53 -0.89 -16.60 3.69
N VAL A 54 -1.21 -15.56 2.93
CA VAL A 54 -0.78 -15.36 1.55
C VAL A 54 0.41 -14.41 1.42
N GLY A 55 0.78 -13.78 2.53
CA GLY A 55 1.90 -12.86 2.63
C GLY A 55 2.15 -12.39 4.06
N ARG A 56 3.05 -11.41 4.20
CA ARG A 56 3.42 -10.82 5.48
C ARG A 56 3.84 -9.36 5.36
N VAL A 57 3.57 -8.58 6.39
CA VAL A 57 4.00 -7.18 6.51
C VAL A 57 5.50 -7.11 6.82
N LEU A 58 6.23 -6.34 6.02
CA LEU A 58 7.68 -6.15 6.18
C LEU A 58 8.01 -4.85 6.92
N LEU A 59 7.34 -3.76 6.57
CA LEU A 59 7.54 -2.42 7.15
C LEU A 59 6.22 -1.66 7.17
N VAL A 60 6.02 -0.83 8.20
CA VAL A 60 4.88 0.08 8.35
C VAL A 60 5.42 1.43 8.79
N GLN A 61 4.87 2.50 8.23
CA GLN A 61 5.11 3.88 8.63
C GLN A 61 3.75 4.58 8.76
N GLY A 62 3.54 5.37 9.80
CA GLY A 62 2.26 6.02 10.08
C GLY A 62 1.08 5.04 10.23
N ARG A 63 -0.13 5.57 10.00
CA ARG A 63 -1.39 4.84 10.19
C ARG A 63 -1.77 3.98 8.99
N VAL A 64 -1.77 2.67 9.20
CA VAL A 64 -2.19 1.65 8.21
C VAL A 64 -3.13 0.66 8.88
N VAL A 65 -4.28 0.43 8.24
CA VAL A 65 -5.32 -0.48 8.72
C VAL A 65 -5.39 -1.70 7.82
N ILE A 66 -5.46 -2.88 8.42
CA ILE A 66 -5.78 -4.15 7.75
C ILE A 66 -7.17 -4.58 8.19
N MET A 67 -8.02 -4.95 7.25
CA MET A 67 -9.34 -5.53 7.50
C MET A 67 -9.40 -6.87 6.79
N HIS A 68 -9.90 -7.90 7.47
CA HIS A 68 -10.13 -9.20 6.82
C HIS A 68 -11.34 -9.13 5.88
N ALA A 69 -11.60 -10.22 5.15
CA ALA A 69 -12.63 -10.29 4.13
C ALA A 69 -14.05 -9.90 4.63
N ASP A 70 -14.34 -10.08 5.92
CA ASP A 70 -15.64 -9.71 6.51
C ASP A 70 -15.83 -8.20 6.68
N MET A 71 -14.75 -7.41 6.60
CA MET A 71 -14.73 -5.96 6.75
C MET A 71 -15.33 -5.42 8.07
N LYS A 72 -15.55 -6.29 9.06
CA LYS A 72 -16.19 -5.93 10.34
C LYS A 72 -15.20 -5.29 11.31
N LYS A 73 -13.94 -5.71 11.23
CA LYS A 73 -12.89 -5.37 12.19
C LYS A 73 -11.66 -4.85 11.48
N GLY A 74 -11.07 -3.82 12.08
CA GLY A 74 -9.82 -3.22 11.63
C GLY A 74 -8.69 -3.49 12.62
N TYR A 75 -7.49 -3.70 12.08
CA TYR A 75 -6.27 -3.90 12.85
C TYR A 75 -5.21 -2.90 12.41
N TRP A 76 -4.56 -2.24 13.36
CA TRP A 76 -3.37 -1.46 13.05
C TRP A 76 -2.26 -2.39 12.55
N ALA A 77 -1.78 -2.16 11.33
CA ALA A 77 -0.75 -2.99 10.73
C ALA A 77 0.55 -2.90 11.55
N LYS A 78 1.18 -4.04 11.79
CA LYS A 78 2.51 -4.11 12.42
C LYS A 78 3.42 -5.01 11.62
N LYS A 79 4.72 -4.80 11.76
CA LYS A 79 5.75 -5.66 11.16
C LYS A 79 5.50 -7.13 11.55
N LYS A 80 5.76 -8.05 10.62
CA LYS A 80 5.53 -9.50 10.72
C LYS A 80 4.08 -9.96 10.77
N PHE A 81 3.08 -9.06 10.75
CA PHE A 81 1.69 -9.50 10.68
C PHE A 81 1.44 -10.31 9.40
N PRO A 82 0.78 -11.47 9.48
CA PRO A 82 0.38 -12.23 8.31
C PRO A 82 -0.73 -11.49 7.57
N LEU A 83 -0.76 -11.66 6.25
CA LEU A 83 -1.82 -11.20 5.37
C LEU A 83 -2.56 -12.39 4.81
N PHE A 84 -3.86 -12.27 4.62
CA PHE A 84 -4.77 -13.34 4.20
C PHE A 84 -5.50 -12.99 2.92
N LYS A 85 -6.08 -14.02 2.28
CA LYS A 85 -6.97 -13.83 1.13
C LYS A 85 -8.17 -12.97 1.55
N GLY A 86 -8.50 -11.97 0.74
CA GLY A 86 -9.58 -11.02 0.99
C GLY A 86 -9.21 -9.85 1.90
N ASP A 87 -7.97 -9.80 2.41
CA ASP A 87 -7.53 -8.67 3.23
C ASP A 87 -7.59 -7.36 2.43
N THR A 88 -8.20 -6.35 3.04
CA THR A 88 -8.18 -4.97 2.57
C THR A 88 -7.19 -4.17 3.41
N ILE A 89 -6.22 -3.56 2.73
CA ILE A 89 -5.17 -2.74 3.33
C ILE A 89 -5.45 -1.29 2.97
N VAL A 90 -5.46 -0.41 3.98
CA VAL A 90 -5.73 1.03 3.83
C VAL A 90 -4.63 1.84 4.49
N THR A 91 -3.94 2.68 3.73
CA THR A 91 -2.96 3.65 4.24
C THR A 91 -3.59 5.04 4.37
N GLN A 92 -3.39 5.74 5.48
CA GLN A 92 -3.91 7.10 5.70
C GLN A 92 -2.96 8.21 5.17
N LYS A 93 -3.19 9.49 5.50
CA LYS A 93 -2.49 10.70 4.98
C LYS A 93 -0.95 10.68 5.11
N ARG A 94 -0.40 9.89 6.04
CA ARG A 94 1.05 9.65 6.21
C ARG A 94 1.39 8.15 6.29
N GLY A 95 0.42 7.29 5.99
CA GLY A 95 0.59 5.85 6.05
C GLY A 95 1.42 5.34 4.88
N ARG A 96 2.35 4.44 5.11
CA ARG A 96 3.00 3.62 4.09
C ARG A 96 3.17 2.20 4.61
N ILE A 97 3.08 1.22 3.72
CA ILE A 97 3.30 -0.18 4.09
C ILE A 97 4.06 -0.89 2.98
N ARG A 98 5.05 -1.68 3.37
CA ARG A 98 5.72 -2.65 2.50
C ARG A 98 5.41 -4.04 3.00
N PHE A 99 4.98 -4.91 2.10
CA PHE A 99 4.68 -6.30 2.42
C PHE A 99 5.15 -7.23 1.29
N SER A 100 5.35 -8.49 1.62
CA SER A 100 5.70 -9.54 0.66
C SER A 100 4.56 -10.53 0.53
N LEU A 101 4.34 -11.05 -0.68
CA LEU A 101 3.53 -12.24 -0.90
C LEU A 101 4.40 -13.50 -0.81
N ASN A 102 3.77 -14.67 -0.67
CA ASN A 102 4.47 -15.96 -0.55
C ASN A 102 5.32 -16.32 -1.79
N ASP A 103 5.00 -15.73 -2.96
CA ASP A 103 5.77 -15.91 -4.18
C ASP A 103 7.06 -15.05 -4.21
N GLY A 104 7.37 -14.32 -3.13
CA GLY A 104 8.54 -13.44 -3.01
C GLY A 104 8.37 -12.04 -3.62
N SER A 105 7.20 -11.74 -4.22
CA SER A 105 6.91 -10.40 -4.73
C SER A 105 6.77 -9.40 -3.60
N ILE A 106 7.27 -8.18 -3.80
CA ILE A 106 7.24 -7.09 -2.82
C ILE A 106 6.33 -5.98 -3.32
N LEU A 107 5.39 -5.57 -2.49
CA LEU A 107 4.48 -4.49 -2.76
C LEU A 107 4.70 -3.38 -1.75
N THR A 108 4.76 -2.13 -2.24
CA THR A 108 4.86 -0.95 -1.37
C THR A 108 3.71 0.00 -1.70
N MET A 109 2.83 0.24 -0.73
CA MET A 109 1.74 1.21 -0.86
C MET A 109 2.18 2.55 -0.26
N GLY A 110 1.96 3.62 -1.02
CA GLY A 110 2.09 4.99 -0.53
C GLY A 110 0.86 5.43 0.26
N SER A 111 0.86 6.68 0.72
CA SER A 111 -0.24 7.26 1.49
C SER A 111 -1.55 7.35 0.72
N ARG A 112 -2.67 7.31 1.45
CA ARG A 112 -4.03 7.37 0.90
C ARG A 112 -4.29 6.32 -0.17
N THR A 113 -3.97 5.07 0.13
CA THR A 113 -4.11 3.94 -0.80
C THR A 113 -5.00 2.87 -0.20
N LYS A 114 -5.92 2.34 -1.01
CA LYS A 114 -6.75 1.19 -0.65
C LYS A 114 -6.54 0.07 -1.65
N MET A 115 -6.12 -1.09 -1.16
CA MET A 115 -5.89 -2.28 -1.97
C MET A 115 -6.46 -3.52 -1.28
N VAL A 116 -6.95 -4.47 -2.07
CA VAL A 116 -7.47 -5.76 -1.64
C VAL A 116 -6.60 -6.86 -2.24
N ILE A 117 -6.22 -7.85 -1.41
CA ILE A 117 -5.57 -9.07 -1.87
C ILE A 117 -6.67 -10.09 -2.21
N ASN A 118 -7.22 -10.04 -3.42
CA ASN A 118 -8.32 -10.92 -3.81
C ASN A 118 -7.88 -12.39 -3.84
N ARG A 119 -6.67 -12.67 -4.33
CA ARG A 119 -6.08 -14.01 -4.41
C ARG A 119 -4.56 -13.92 -4.49
N SER A 120 -3.88 -14.85 -3.83
CA SER A 120 -2.44 -15.06 -4.03
C SER A 120 -2.13 -16.51 -3.71
N VAL A 121 -2.08 -17.34 -4.75
CA VAL A 121 -1.74 -18.76 -4.68
C VAL A 121 -0.38 -18.96 -5.35
N TYR A 122 0.55 -19.56 -4.61
CA TYR A 122 1.89 -19.89 -5.07
C TYR A 122 2.17 -21.34 -4.73
N ASN A 123 2.47 -22.14 -5.74
CA ASN A 123 2.83 -23.54 -5.56
C ASN A 123 4.11 -23.84 -6.32
N GLU A 124 5.20 -23.99 -5.56
CA GLU A 124 6.53 -24.23 -6.11
C GLU A 124 6.68 -25.62 -6.74
N LYS A 125 6.05 -26.65 -6.15
CA LYS A 125 6.07 -28.02 -6.68
C LYS A 125 5.34 -28.09 -8.04
N LYS A 126 4.16 -27.49 -8.12
CA LYS A 126 3.35 -27.38 -9.35
C LYS A 126 3.89 -26.31 -10.33
N LYS A 127 4.98 -25.60 -10.00
CA LYS A 127 5.57 -24.49 -10.79
C LYS A 127 4.50 -23.49 -11.29
N SER A 128 3.60 -23.10 -10.38
CA SER A 128 2.47 -22.23 -10.69
C SER A 128 2.34 -21.05 -9.71
N ARG A 129 1.90 -19.92 -10.25
CA ARG A 129 1.52 -18.72 -9.51
C ARG A 129 0.23 -18.14 -10.09
N SER A 130 -0.70 -17.77 -9.21
CA SER A 130 -1.88 -16.98 -9.54
C SER A 130 -2.14 -15.94 -8.45
N SER A 131 -1.83 -14.69 -8.77
CA SER A 131 -2.07 -13.54 -7.90
C SER A 131 -2.98 -12.53 -8.56
N PHE A 132 -4.01 -12.08 -7.84
CA PHE A 132 -4.95 -11.06 -8.27
C PHE A 132 -5.18 -10.08 -7.13
N LEU A 133 -4.94 -8.80 -7.39
CA LEU A 133 -5.11 -7.72 -6.45
C LEU A 133 -6.00 -6.64 -7.08
N SER A 134 -6.79 -5.95 -6.25
CA SER A 134 -7.62 -4.83 -6.65
C SER A 134 -7.18 -3.58 -5.91
N MET A 135 -6.84 -2.51 -6.63
CA MET A 135 -6.42 -1.23 -6.07
C MET A 135 -7.48 -0.19 -6.42
N ALA A 136 -8.19 0.30 -5.41
CA ALA A 136 -9.34 1.19 -5.61
C ALA A 136 -8.92 2.64 -5.92
N PHE A 137 -7.88 3.11 -5.23
CA PHE A 137 -7.27 4.43 -5.40
C PHE A 137 -5.92 4.47 -4.68
N GLY A 138 -5.13 5.51 -4.96
CA GLY A 138 -3.87 5.81 -4.32
C GLY A 138 -2.67 5.48 -5.20
N LYS A 139 -1.56 5.07 -4.58
CA LYS A 139 -0.32 4.77 -5.29
C LYS A 139 0.40 3.56 -4.70
N ALA A 140 0.89 2.70 -5.57
CA ALA A 140 1.62 1.50 -5.18
C ALA A 140 2.75 1.19 -6.17
N ARG A 141 3.87 0.72 -5.63
CA ARG A 141 4.94 0.08 -6.40
C ARG A 141 4.83 -1.43 -6.23
N PHE A 142 4.91 -2.14 -7.34
CA PHE A 142 4.84 -3.58 -7.43
C PHE A 142 6.16 -4.10 -7.99
N LYS A 143 6.94 -4.77 -7.15
CA LYS A 143 8.14 -5.50 -7.56
C LYS A 143 7.82 -6.99 -7.56
N VAL A 144 7.35 -7.49 -8.70
CA VAL A 144 6.91 -8.88 -8.85
C VAL A 144 8.07 -9.76 -9.27
N ARG A 145 8.34 -10.80 -8.47
CA ARG A 145 9.46 -11.72 -8.74
C ARG A 145 9.24 -12.45 -10.06
N LYS A 146 10.25 -12.44 -10.92
CA LYS A 146 10.31 -13.25 -12.13
C LYS A 146 10.62 -14.70 -11.74
N LEU A 147 9.72 -15.62 -12.08
CA LEU A 147 9.82 -17.03 -11.72
C LEU A 147 10.20 -17.85 -12.97
N PHE A 148 11.49 -18.13 -13.12
CA PHE A 148 11.99 -18.94 -14.24
C PHE A 148 11.48 -20.38 -14.15
N GLY A 149 11.10 -20.97 -15.29
CA GLY A 149 10.56 -22.33 -15.36
C GLY A 149 9.09 -22.48 -14.94
N PHE A 150 8.42 -21.42 -14.48
CA PHE A 150 6.99 -21.47 -14.16
C PHE A 150 6.16 -21.32 -15.44
N ARG A 151 5.48 -22.41 -15.83
CA ARG A 151 4.63 -22.44 -17.04
C ARG A 151 3.38 -21.56 -16.89
N ARG A 152 2.76 -21.60 -15.71
CA ARG A 152 1.55 -20.83 -15.36
C ARG A 152 1.89 -19.79 -14.29
N SER A 153 2.25 -18.58 -14.71
CA SER A 153 2.63 -17.50 -13.80
C SER A 153 1.83 -16.24 -14.11
N LEU A 154 0.72 -16.07 -13.41
CA LEU A 154 -0.19 -14.94 -13.56
C LEU A 154 -0.08 -14.03 -12.34
N PHE A 155 0.13 -12.75 -12.59
CA PHE A 155 0.02 -11.71 -11.58
C PHE A 155 -0.73 -10.53 -12.20
N LYS A 156 -1.89 -10.19 -11.66
CA LYS A 156 -2.76 -9.14 -12.18
C LYS A 156 -3.12 -8.14 -11.09
N VAL A 157 -3.08 -6.86 -11.44
CA VAL A 157 -3.57 -5.76 -10.60
C VAL A 157 -4.69 -5.06 -11.36
N LYS A 158 -5.88 -5.02 -10.78
CA LYS A 158 -7.04 -4.32 -11.32
C LYS A 158 -7.26 -2.99 -10.59
N THR A 159 -7.52 -1.94 -11.33
CA THR A 159 -8.02 -0.65 -10.84
C THR A 159 -9.42 -0.39 -11.41
N PRO A 160 -10.05 0.76 -11.10
CA PRO A 160 -11.31 1.12 -11.74
C PRO A 160 -11.23 1.23 -13.27
N THR A 161 -10.09 1.64 -13.83
CA THR A 161 -9.96 1.92 -15.27
C THR A 161 -9.11 0.91 -16.04
N THR A 162 -8.23 0.14 -15.39
CA THR A 162 -7.32 -0.77 -16.11
C THR A 162 -7.02 -2.06 -15.35
N VAL A 163 -6.60 -3.08 -16.09
CA VAL A 163 -5.95 -4.28 -15.58
C VAL A 163 -4.53 -4.32 -16.10
N ALA A 164 -3.56 -4.36 -15.19
CA ALA A 164 -2.15 -4.60 -15.50
C ALA A 164 -1.79 -6.07 -15.24
N GLY A 165 -1.26 -6.78 -16.24
CA GLY A 165 -0.84 -8.17 -16.16
C GLY A 165 0.67 -8.33 -16.34
N VAL A 166 1.31 -9.14 -15.47
CA VAL A 166 2.76 -9.40 -15.51
C VAL A 166 3.11 -10.86 -15.23
N ARG A 167 4.29 -11.27 -15.73
CA ARG A 167 4.99 -12.50 -15.29
C ARG A 167 6.12 -12.20 -14.30
N GLY A 168 6.68 -10.99 -14.31
CA GLY A 168 7.74 -10.52 -13.43
C GLY A 168 8.22 -9.17 -13.93
N SER A 169 8.08 -8.14 -13.11
CA SER A 169 8.29 -6.73 -13.50
C SER A 169 8.36 -5.86 -12.25
N ASP A 170 8.90 -4.66 -12.40
CA ASP A 170 8.91 -3.63 -11.37
C ASP A 170 8.22 -2.37 -11.91
N TRP A 171 7.04 -2.04 -11.38
CA TRP A 171 6.27 -0.92 -11.91
C TRP A 171 5.54 -0.16 -10.82
N ILE A 172 5.08 1.02 -11.16
CA ILE A 172 4.34 1.92 -10.29
C ILE A 172 2.96 2.14 -10.91
N MET A 173 1.93 2.13 -10.07
CA MET A 173 0.58 2.54 -10.45
C MET A 173 0.14 3.68 -9.54
N ARG A 174 -0.40 4.74 -10.15
CA ARG A 174 -1.18 5.77 -9.46
C ARG A 174 -2.59 5.72 -10.00
N THR A 175 -3.58 5.64 -9.12
CA THR A 175 -4.97 5.46 -9.55
C THR A 175 -5.94 6.28 -8.71
N THR A 176 -6.94 6.81 -9.39
CA THR A 176 -8.16 7.42 -8.84
C THR A 176 -9.36 6.64 -9.37
N LEU A 177 -10.57 7.07 -9.03
CA LEU A 177 -11.79 6.46 -9.56
C LEU A 177 -11.94 6.62 -11.08
N LYS A 178 -11.28 7.61 -11.70
CA LYS A 178 -11.49 7.96 -13.11
C LYS A 178 -10.23 7.84 -13.96
N LEU A 179 -9.07 7.61 -13.36
CA LEU A 179 -7.79 7.68 -14.05
C LEU A 179 -6.79 6.73 -13.40
N THR A 180 -6.06 5.96 -14.19
CA THR A 180 -4.91 5.19 -13.74
C THR A 180 -3.70 5.51 -14.61
N GLU A 181 -2.61 5.91 -13.98
CA GLU A 181 -1.28 6.02 -14.57
C GLU A 181 -0.49 4.74 -14.24
N VAL A 182 0.16 4.19 -15.24
CA VAL A 182 1.03 3.01 -15.13
C VAL A 182 2.42 3.37 -15.65
N ILE A 183 3.44 3.17 -14.82
CA ILE A 183 4.83 3.53 -15.10
C ILE A 183 5.70 2.30 -14.90
N ALA A 184 6.32 1.82 -15.98
CA ALA A 184 7.29 0.74 -15.95
C ALA A 184 8.66 1.24 -15.47
N LEU A 185 9.32 0.45 -14.62
CA LEU A 185 10.71 0.67 -14.23
C LEU A 185 11.63 -0.23 -15.06
N GLU A 186 12.89 -0.37 -14.66
CA GLU A 186 13.87 -1.23 -15.34
C GLU A 186 13.49 -2.73 -15.26
N ASP A 187 13.90 -3.53 -16.26
CA ASP A 187 13.58 -4.96 -16.41
C ASP A 187 12.08 -5.26 -16.28
N THR A 188 11.29 -4.52 -17.05
CA THR A 188 9.83 -4.56 -16.99
C THR A 188 9.21 -4.91 -18.34
N LYS A 189 8.23 -5.80 -18.27
CA LYS A 189 7.37 -6.14 -19.39
C LYS A 189 5.99 -6.44 -18.85
N LEU A 190 5.06 -5.49 -19.02
CA LEU A 190 3.69 -5.62 -18.56
C LEU A 190 2.69 -5.32 -19.66
N GLU A 191 1.52 -5.92 -19.54
CA GLU A 191 0.41 -5.68 -20.44
C GLU A 191 -0.64 -4.84 -19.70
N VAL A 192 -1.12 -3.78 -20.33
CA VAL A 192 -2.10 -2.83 -19.79
C VAL A 192 -3.35 -2.87 -20.66
N MET A 193 -4.49 -3.17 -20.04
CA MET A 193 -5.78 -3.29 -20.74
C MET A 193 -6.83 -2.41 -20.07
N SER A 194 -7.68 -1.76 -20.86
CA SER A 194 -8.82 -0.99 -20.30
C SER A 194 -9.89 -1.93 -19.75
N VAL A 195 -10.47 -1.58 -18.60
CA VAL A 195 -11.61 -2.33 -18.04
C VAL A 195 -12.87 -2.18 -18.91
N ASP A 196 -13.04 -1.02 -19.54
CA ASP A 196 -14.22 -0.69 -20.34
C ASP A 196 -14.14 -1.26 -21.78
N PHE A 197 -12.94 -1.66 -22.21
CA PHE A 197 -12.70 -2.26 -23.53
C PHE A 197 -11.87 -3.56 -23.40
N PRO A 198 -12.42 -4.62 -22.80
CA PRO A 198 -11.69 -5.86 -22.52
C PRO A 198 -11.33 -6.66 -23.78
N ASP A 199 -12.05 -6.45 -24.89
CA ASP A 199 -11.84 -7.17 -26.15
C ASP A 199 -10.74 -6.54 -27.02
N VAL A 200 -10.26 -5.35 -26.64
CA VAL A 200 -9.17 -4.66 -27.35
C VAL A 200 -7.83 -5.24 -26.91
N LYS A 201 -6.93 -5.44 -27.88
CA LYS A 201 -5.59 -5.94 -27.62
C LYS A 201 -4.89 -5.07 -26.55
N PRO A 202 -4.27 -5.68 -25.54
CA PRO A 202 -3.54 -4.95 -24.53
C PRO A 202 -2.38 -4.13 -25.10
N THR A 203 -2.14 -2.97 -24.49
CA THR A 203 -0.94 -2.17 -24.72
C THR A 203 0.23 -2.78 -23.95
N LEU A 204 1.34 -3.04 -24.65
CA LEU A 204 2.57 -3.51 -24.01
C LEU A 204 3.35 -2.31 -23.49
N LEU A 205 3.81 -2.38 -22.24
CA LEU A 205 4.68 -1.39 -21.60
C LEU A 205 6.01 -2.05 -21.21
N THR A 206 7.10 -1.40 -21.57
CA THR A 206 8.49 -1.84 -21.31
C THR A 206 9.28 -0.81 -20.54
N ASP A 207 10.57 -1.03 -20.34
CA ASP A 207 11.43 -0.24 -19.48
C ASP A 207 11.29 1.28 -19.67
N LEU A 208 11.05 1.98 -18.56
CA LEU A 208 10.96 3.44 -18.49
C LEU A 208 9.85 4.03 -19.36
N GLU A 209 8.77 3.28 -19.58
CA GLU A 209 7.60 3.74 -20.31
C GLU A 209 6.41 4.00 -19.39
N ARG A 210 5.56 4.95 -19.78
CA ARG A 210 4.30 5.27 -19.12
C ARG A 210 3.12 5.24 -20.09
N THR A 211 1.95 4.91 -19.54
CA THR A 211 0.66 5.09 -20.20
C THR A 211 -0.40 5.47 -19.17
N ILE A 212 -1.47 6.10 -19.64
CA ILE A 212 -2.58 6.55 -18.80
C ILE A 212 -3.87 5.94 -19.34
N VAL A 213 -4.73 5.46 -18.44
CA VAL A 213 -6.03 4.89 -18.77
C VAL A 213 -7.11 5.65 -18.00
N ALA A 214 -7.88 6.47 -18.71
CA ALA A 214 -9.05 7.14 -18.17
C ALA A 214 -10.29 6.23 -18.23
N ALA A 215 -11.29 6.49 -17.38
CA ALA A 215 -12.58 5.82 -17.43
C ALA A 215 -13.24 6.07 -18.80
N GLY A 216 -13.76 5.01 -19.42
CA GLY A 216 -14.34 5.04 -20.75
C GLY A 216 -13.32 5.24 -21.88
N ALA A 217 -12.02 5.06 -21.63
CA ALA A 217 -10.97 5.22 -22.63
C ALA A 217 -10.03 4.01 -22.74
N LEU A 218 -9.37 3.89 -23.89
CA LEU A 218 -8.23 3.02 -24.09
C LEU A 218 -6.97 3.61 -23.43
N PRO A 219 -5.92 2.81 -23.18
CA PRO A 219 -4.62 3.35 -22.80
C PRO A 219 -4.13 4.37 -23.83
N THR A 220 -3.56 5.47 -23.35
CA THR A 220 -2.90 6.46 -24.21
C THR A 220 -1.72 5.83 -24.93
N GLU A 221 -1.25 6.51 -25.99
CA GLU A 221 0.04 6.19 -26.59
C GLU A 221 1.13 6.15 -25.52
N VAL A 222 2.06 5.21 -25.70
CA VAL A 222 3.14 4.95 -24.75
C VAL A 222 4.18 6.07 -24.84
N GLU A 223 4.54 6.62 -23.70
CA GLU A 223 5.53 7.68 -23.59
C GLU A 223 6.73 7.23 -22.78
N ARG A 224 7.94 7.63 -23.17
CA ARG A 224 9.16 7.38 -22.40
C ARG A 224 9.27 8.37 -21.24
N VAL A 225 9.67 7.88 -20.08
CA VAL A 225 9.92 8.64 -18.86
C VAL A 225 11.43 8.76 -18.64
N GLU A 226 11.89 9.96 -18.31
CA GLU A 226 13.30 10.22 -18.02
C GLU A 226 13.72 9.62 -16.67
N LEU A 227 14.99 9.24 -16.56
CA LEU A 227 15.52 8.57 -15.38
C LEU A 227 15.41 9.43 -14.11
N GLU A 228 15.65 10.74 -14.22
CA GLU A 228 15.53 11.67 -13.10
C GLU A 228 14.09 11.71 -12.57
N GLU A 229 13.10 11.68 -13.46
CA GLU A 229 11.69 11.60 -13.09
C GLU A 229 11.39 10.27 -12.39
N ILE A 230 11.86 9.14 -12.93
CA ILE A 230 11.72 7.83 -12.29
C ILE A 230 12.31 7.82 -10.87
N GLU A 231 13.49 8.37 -10.67
CA GLU A 231 14.13 8.45 -9.35
C GLU A 231 13.35 9.37 -8.39
N GLN A 232 12.76 10.45 -8.89
CA GLN A 232 11.86 11.29 -8.08
C GLN A 232 10.60 10.53 -7.67
N ILE A 233 9.96 9.80 -8.59
CA ILE A 233 8.77 9.01 -8.32
C ILE A 233 9.07 7.87 -7.32
N LYS A 234 10.22 7.20 -7.46
CA LYS A 234 10.65 6.13 -6.54
C LYS A 234 10.76 6.61 -5.08
N LYS A 235 11.11 7.89 -4.83
CA LYS A 235 11.19 8.45 -3.47
C LYS A 235 9.86 8.40 -2.72
N GLU A 236 8.73 8.38 -3.41
CA GLU A 236 7.41 8.27 -2.77
C GLU A 236 7.18 6.93 -2.05
N PHE A 237 7.95 5.90 -2.42
CA PHE A 237 7.85 4.51 -1.95
C PHE A 237 8.97 4.10 -0.99
N VAL A 238 9.75 5.07 -0.50
CA VAL A 238 10.67 4.85 0.62
C VAL A 238 9.83 4.75 1.91
N VAL A 239 9.98 3.64 2.63
CA VAL A 239 9.31 3.40 3.91
C VAL A 239 10.39 3.38 4.99
N THR A 240 10.41 4.42 5.81
CA THR A 240 11.27 4.48 6.99
C THR A 240 10.48 3.97 8.18
N PRO A 241 10.96 2.96 8.93
CA PRO A 241 10.34 2.60 10.19
C PRO A 241 10.38 3.81 11.13
N GLU A 242 9.23 4.34 11.52
CA GLU A 242 9.16 5.32 12.60
C GLU A 242 9.52 4.62 13.91
N VAL A 243 10.54 5.13 14.62
CA VAL A 243 10.68 4.87 16.05
C VAL A 243 9.43 5.50 16.67
N ILE A 244 8.58 4.68 17.27
CA ILE A 244 7.31 5.14 17.85
C ILE A 244 7.66 6.04 19.05
N GLU A 245 7.68 7.35 18.83
CA GLU A 245 7.64 8.31 19.93
C GLU A 245 6.21 8.28 20.51
N PRO A 246 6.03 8.28 21.85
CA PRO A 246 4.71 8.30 22.47
C PRO A 246 3.82 9.42 21.92
N GLU A 247 2.55 9.12 21.64
CA GLU A 247 1.60 10.06 21.01
C GLU A 247 1.51 11.41 21.76
N GLU A 248 1.65 11.41 23.09
CA GLU A 248 1.72 12.62 23.93
C GLU A 248 2.89 13.55 23.57
N LYS A 249 4.05 13.01 23.16
CA LYS A 249 5.20 13.81 22.76
C LYS A 249 5.01 14.43 21.38
N VAL A 250 4.31 13.75 20.48
CA VAL A 250 4.00 14.25 19.13
C VAL A 250 2.96 15.37 19.22
N GLU A 251 1.87 15.18 19.98
CA GLU A 251 0.87 16.23 20.20
C GLU A 251 1.46 17.46 20.92
N LYS A 252 2.29 17.27 21.95
CA LYS A 252 2.99 18.40 22.60
C LYS A 252 3.90 19.16 21.63
N ARG A 253 4.49 18.48 20.66
CA ARG A 253 5.42 19.08 19.69
C ARG A 253 4.68 19.77 18.53
N GLU A 254 3.52 19.26 18.12
CA GLU A 254 2.63 19.94 17.17
C GLU A 254 1.99 21.18 17.83
N ARG A 255 1.51 21.09 19.08
CA ARG A 255 1.01 22.27 19.84
C ARG A 255 2.09 23.34 20.04
N LYS A 256 3.31 22.95 20.41
CA LYS A 256 4.45 23.90 20.51
C LYS A 256 4.85 24.55 19.19
N LYS A 257 4.52 23.95 18.04
CA LYS A 257 4.76 24.55 16.73
C LYS A 257 3.68 25.57 16.40
N GLU A 258 2.42 25.24 16.65
CA GLU A 258 1.28 26.16 16.45
C GLU A 258 1.41 27.40 17.36
N GLU A 259 1.81 27.23 18.62
CA GLU A 259 2.07 28.36 19.54
C GLU A 259 3.21 29.27 19.05
N LYS A 260 4.29 28.70 18.50
CA LYS A 260 5.43 29.47 17.97
C LYS A 260 5.14 30.16 16.64
N GLU A 261 4.19 29.65 15.86
CA GLU A 261 3.72 30.30 14.63
C GLU A 261 2.75 31.44 14.97
N ALA A 262 1.88 31.26 15.96
CA ALA A 262 1.00 32.32 16.46
C ALA A 262 1.77 33.49 17.11
N GLU A 263 2.84 33.21 17.85
CA GLU A 263 3.66 34.24 18.51
C GLU A 263 4.46 35.11 17.51
N LYS A 264 4.68 34.63 16.28
CA LYS A 264 5.37 35.36 15.21
C LYS A 264 4.47 36.35 14.46
N GLU A 265 3.15 36.26 14.57
CA GLU A 265 2.20 37.12 13.83
C GLU A 265 1.71 38.34 14.64
N THR A 266 2.10 38.48 15.91
CA THR A 266 1.77 39.67 16.73
C THR A 266 2.77 40.81 16.53
N PRO A 267 2.35 42.05 16.17
CA PRO A 267 3.25 43.20 16.02
C PRO A 267 3.74 43.72 17.38
N LYS A 268 5.06 43.88 17.55
CA LYS A 268 5.68 44.55 18.71
C LYS A 268 5.61 46.08 18.58
N LYS A 269 5.21 46.77 19.66
CA LYS A 269 5.51 48.19 19.96
C LYS A 269 6.12 48.31 21.38
N PRO A 270 6.83 49.40 21.72
CA PRO A 270 8.13 49.34 22.38
C PRO A 270 8.07 49.52 23.90
N ALA A 271 9.20 49.18 24.51
CA ALA A 271 9.47 49.09 25.95
C ALA A 271 9.60 50.45 26.67
N GLU A 272 9.25 50.41 27.96
CA GLU A 272 9.71 51.19 29.13
C GLU A 272 9.03 50.52 30.35
N GLY A 273 9.61 50.24 31.51
CA GLY A 273 10.91 50.44 32.10
C GLY A 273 11.00 49.61 33.40
N GLU A 274 12.20 49.65 33.97
CA GLU A 274 12.82 48.99 35.14
C GLU A 274 11.98 48.54 36.36
N GLY A 275 12.50 47.50 37.03
CA GLY A 275 12.16 47.12 38.40
C GLY A 275 12.91 45.86 38.87
N VAL A 276 14.00 46.07 39.60
CA VAL A 276 14.92 45.08 40.19
C VAL A 276 14.35 44.51 41.51
N LEU A 277 14.84 43.31 41.91
CA LEU A 277 15.17 42.82 43.28
C LEU A 277 14.61 41.39 43.54
N VAL A 278 15.46 40.36 43.53
CA VAL A 278 16.17 39.70 44.67
C VAL A 278 15.35 38.57 45.32
N SER A 279 16.10 37.51 45.62
CA SER A 279 15.81 36.16 46.11
C SER A 279 15.13 36.07 47.48
N ASP A 280 14.56 34.89 47.80
CA ASP A 280 15.10 33.95 48.80
C ASP A 280 14.15 32.76 49.03
N ASP A 281 14.75 31.59 49.29
CA ASP A 281 14.36 30.55 50.27
C ASP A 281 13.01 29.79 50.11
N GLU A 282 12.85 28.51 50.43
CA GLU A 282 13.69 27.41 50.96
C GLU A 282 12.76 26.17 51.04
N LEU A 283 13.36 25.01 51.32
CA LEU A 283 12.82 23.77 51.92
C LEU A 283 12.74 22.50 51.06
N ALA A 284 13.83 21.73 51.20
CA ALA A 284 13.89 20.38 51.77
C ALA A 284 13.10 19.21 51.13
N LYS A 285 13.89 18.23 50.65
CA LYS A 285 13.64 16.77 50.68
C LYS A 285 14.40 16.18 51.90
N PRO A 286 14.44 14.85 52.16
CA PRO A 286 13.52 13.72 51.92
C PRO A 286 13.33 12.85 53.21
N GLU A 287 12.67 11.69 53.09
CA GLU A 287 12.96 10.36 53.71
C GLU A 287 11.64 9.62 53.98
N ASP A 288 11.34 8.45 53.41
CA ASP A 288 11.95 7.10 53.47
C ASP A 288 11.15 6.20 54.43
N THR A 289 10.61 5.08 53.94
CA THR A 289 10.43 3.80 54.66
C THR A 289 9.62 2.79 53.81
N THR A 290 10.33 1.76 53.37
CA THR A 290 10.00 0.31 53.41
C THR A 290 8.58 -0.12 53.79
N THR A 291 8.02 -1.13 53.10
CA THR A 291 7.97 -2.53 53.58
C THR A 291 7.48 -3.47 52.45
N SER A 292 8.09 -4.64 52.41
CA SER A 292 7.90 -5.80 51.53
C SER A 292 6.81 -6.77 52.02
N GLU A 293 6.64 -7.87 51.25
CA GLU A 293 5.96 -9.15 51.54
C GLU A 293 4.43 -9.19 51.27
N ASP A 294 3.81 -10.25 50.73
CA ASP A 294 4.20 -11.46 49.99
C ASP A 294 2.89 -12.17 49.51
N LEU A 295 3.05 -13.25 48.72
CA LEU A 295 2.16 -14.43 48.51
C LEU A 295 1.37 -14.62 47.18
N GLU A 296 1.97 -15.48 46.33
CA GLU A 296 1.50 -16.79 45.79
C GLU A 296 0.13 -16.92 45.06
N ASP A 297 0.11 -17.28 43.76
CA ASP A 297 0.11 -18.62 43.11
C ASP A 297 -1.24 -19.35 43.13
N ILE A 298 -1.88 -19.55 41.95
CA ILE A 298 -2.67 -20.77 41.61
C ILE A 298 -2.81 -20.97 40.07
N GLY A 299 -2.17 -22.02 39.53
CA GLY A 299 -2.78 -23.14 38.78
C GLY A 299 -3.39 -23.00 37.36
N LYS A 300 -2.83 -23.77 36.41
CA LYS A 300 -3.43 -24.24 35.14
C LYS A 300 -4.45 -25.38 35.36
N PRO A 301 -5.26 -25.73 34.33
CA PRO A 301 -5.08 -27.07 33.76
C PRO A 301 -5.17 -27.17 32.21
N GLU A 302 -4.56 -28.24 31.68
CA GLU A 302 -4.66 -28.82 30.33
C GLU A 302 -5.90 -29.75 30.21
N VAL A 303 -6.33 -30.07 28.98
CA VAL A 303 -6.78 -31.41 28.50
C VAL A 303 -7.21 -31.35 27.01
N ASP A 304 -6.45 -32.07 26.19
CA ASP A 304 -6.70 -33.00 25.05
C ASP A 304 -7.48 -32.62 23.76
N GLU A 305 -6.78 -32.80 22.63
CA GLU A 305 -7.27 -32.89 21.25
C GLU A 305 -7.08 -34.34 20.74
N ASP A 306 -8.14 -34.97 20.21
CA ASP A 306 -8.06 -36.17 19.37
C ASP A 306 -8.46 -35.85 17.92
N VAL A 307 -7.70 -36.38 16.97
CA VAL A 307 -7.72 -36.08 15.53
C VAL A 307 -8.09 -37.34 14.73
N GLU A 308 -9.18 -37.28 13.96
CA GLU A 308 -9.43 -38.16 12.80
C GLU A 308 -10.22 -37.39 11.72
N THR A 309 -9.56 -36.63 10.84
CA THR A 309 -10.17 -36.14 9.57
C THR A 309 -9.09 -35.69 8.56
N SER A 310 -8.25 -36.57 8.00
CA SER A 310 -7.31 -36.19 6.92
C SER A 310 -7.91 -36.29 5.51
N ASP A 311 -8.77 -37.29 5.26
CA ASP A 311 -9.11 -37.67 3.88
C ASP A 311 -10.30 -36.89 3.30
N GLN A 312 -11.10 -36.27 4.16
CA GLN A 312 -12.24 -35.43 3.74
C GLN A 312 -11.82 -33.98 3.44
N GLU A 313 -10.79 -33.46 4.13
CA GLU A 313 -10.24 -32.12 3.85
C GLU A 313 -9.57 -32.07 2.48
N GLU A 314 -8.80 -33.10 2.10
CA GLU A 314 -8.13 -33.12 0.79
C GLU A 314 -9.11 -33.13 -0.39
N LYS A 315 -10.20 -33.89 -0.30
CA LYS A 315 -11.25 -33.91 -1.33
C LYS A 315 -12.01 -32.58 -1.42
N PHE A 316 -12.22 -31.91 -0.30
CA PHE A 316 -12.90 -30.61 -0.28
C PHE A 316 -12.01 -29.49 -0.85
N GLU A 317 -10.71 -29.52 -0.56
CA GLU A 317 -9.72 -28.59 -1.12
C GLU A 317 -9.62 -28.76 -2.65
N GLU A 318 -9.65 -30.00 -3.16
CA GLU A 318 -9.59 -30.27 -4.61
C GLU A 318 -10.86 -29.80 -5.36
N GLN A 319 -12.04 -29.97 -4.76
CA GLN A 319 -13.30 -29.48 -5.32
C GLN A 319 -13.37 -27.94 -5.31
N LYS A 320 -12.82 -27.30 -4.27
CA LYS A 320 -12.68 -25.85 -4.17
C LYS A 320 -11.68 -25.30 -5.19
N GLU A 321 -10.54 -25.98 -5.42
CA GLU A 321 -9.59 -25.64 -6.48
C GLU A 321 -10.27 -25.68 -7.87
N LYS A 322 -11.06 -26.73 -8.16
CA LYS A 322 -11.81 -26.86 -9.43
C LYS A 322 -12.89 -25.79 -9.60
N ALA A 323 -13.66 -25.51 -8.56
CA ALA A 323 -14.68 -24.45 -8.59
C ALA A 323 -14.04 -23.06 -8.77
N GLU A 324 -12.89 -22.81 -8.15
CA GLU A 324 -12.15 -21.57 -8.29
C GLU A 324 -11.46 -21.43 -9.66
N GLU A 325 -11.05 -22.52 -10.31
CA GLU A 325 -10.53 -22.52 -11.69
C GLU A 325 -11.62 -22.11 -12.68
N ILE A 326 -12.87 -22.55 -12.47
CA ILE A 326 -14.03 -22.14 -13.28
C ILE A 326 -14.31 -20.63 -13.13
N ILE A 327 -14.16 -20.07 -11.93
CA ILE A 327 -14.32 -18.63 -11.68
C ILE A 327 -13.20 -17.82 -12.35
N ILE A 328 -11.96 -18.31 -12.36
CA ILE A 328 -10.84 -17.68 -13.08
C ILE A 328 -11.09 -17.68 -14.60
N LYS A 329 -11.61 -18.78 -15.16
CA LYS A 329 -11.95 -18.86 -16.59
C LYS A 329 -13.05 -17.88 -17.02
N LYS A 330 -13.91 -17.43 -16.10
CA LYS A 330 -14.96 -16.42 -16.35
C LYS A 330 -14.48 -14.97 -16.34
N LEU A 331 -13.23 -14.70 -15.94
CA LEU A 331 -12.63 -13.38 -16.10
C LEU A 331 -12.15 -13.21 -17.55
N PRO A 332 -12.22 -12.00 -18.14
CA PRO A 332 -11.72 -11.76 -19.49
C PRO A 332 -10.26 -12.23 -19.57
N GLN A 333 -10.01 -13.24 -20.41
CA GLN A 333 -8.69 -13.79 -20.62
C GLN A 333 -7.86 -12.76 -21.38
N PHE A 334 -6.64 -12.51 -20.92
CA PHE A 334 -5.69 -11.70 -21.66
C PHE A 334 -5.22 -12.52 -22.88
N PRO A 335 -5.25 -11.95 -24.09
CA PRO A 335 -4.62 -12.60 -25.24
C PRO A 335 -3.12 -12.75 -24.94
N GLY A 336 -2.63 -14.00 -24.88
CA GLY A 336 -1.27 -14.34 -24.43
C GLY A 336 -1.20 -15.35 -23.26
N SER A 337 -2.36 -15.77 -22.73
CA SER A 337 -2.44 -16.93 -21.84
C SER A 337 -2.21 -18.20 -22.67
N PRO A 338 -1.19 -19.04 -22.40
CA PRO A 338 -1.07 -20.31 -23.10
C PRO A 338 -2.23 -21.22 -22.69
N GLU A 339 -2.87 -21.86 -23.67
CA GLU A 339 -3.79 -22.98 -23.48
C GLU A 339 -3.16 -24.12 -22.66
#